data_AF-A0A954SC42-F1
#
_entry.id   AF-A0A954SC42-F1
#
_cell.length_a   1.000
_cell.length_b   1.000
_cell.length_c   1.000
_cell.angle_alpha   90.00
_cell.angle_beta   90.00
_cell.angle_gamma   90.00
#
_symmetry.space_group_name_H-M   'P 1'
#
loop_
_entity.id
_entity.type
_entity.pdbx_description
1 polymer ?
#
loop_
_entity_poly.entity_id
_entity_poly.type
_entity_poly.pdbx_seq_one_letter_code
_entity_poly.pdbx_strand_id
1 'polypeptide(L)'
;MDQTPQLGRLIEDSERRRDAVHVAIAPVTAATTVSPGQHIGLVEDGNTDLVGPCDHNIGIVDPFLSHDVQPGQRFWMMLYPGSITSLRHIWTHPTFSSAAAHIREKLP
;
A
#
# COMPACT_ATOMS: atom_id res chain seq x y z
N MET A 1 10.56 13.32 -24.06
CA MET A 1 10.71 12.29 -23.02
C MET A 1 9.39 12.22 -22.30
N ASP A 2 8.76 11.06 -22.25
CA ASP A 2 7.50 10.90 -21.53
C ASP A 2 7.76 11.20 -20.05
N GLN A 3 7.13 12.26 -19.55
CA GLN A 3 7.34 12.69 -18.18
C GLN A 3 6.33 11.97 -17.30
N THR A 4 6.78 11.02 -16.49
CA THR A 4 5.96 10.34 -15.48
C THR A 4 5.09 11.35 -14.70
N PRO A 5 3.78 11.08 -14.52
CA PRO A 5 2.90 11.96 -13.75
C PRO A 5 3.44 12.23 -12.34
N GLN A 6 3.52 13.50 -11.95
CA GLN A 6 3.90 13.92 -10.60
C GLN A 6 2.65 14.19 -9.77
N LEU A 7 2.22 13.19 -9.00
CA LEU A 7 1.07 13.33 -8.10
C LEU A 7 1.41 14.26 -6.92
N GLY A 8 0.40 14.95 -6.37
CA GLY A 8 0.56 15.89 -5.25
C GLY A 8 1.07 17.29 -5.64
N ARG A 9 1.06 17.63 -6.94
CA ARG A 9 1.51 18.94 -7.45
C ARG A 9 0.52 19.59 -8.39
N LEU A 10 0.59 20.92 -8.43
CA LEU A 10 0.05 21.81 -9.47
C LEU A 10 0.42 21.29 -10.87
N ILE A 11 -0.52 21.10 -11.80
CA ILE A 11 -0.17 20.97 -13.23
C ILE A 11 0.03 22.39 -13.78
N GLU A 12 1.26 22.70 -14.18
CA GLU A 12 1.62 24.02 -14.75
C GLU A 12 1.79 24.00 -16.27
N ASP A 13 1.89 22.79 -16.86
CA ASP A 13 2.11 22.58 -18.29
C ASP A 13 0.80 22.27 -19.02
N SER A 14 0.47 23.11 -20.02
CA SER A 14 -0.74 22.98 -20.85
C SER A 14 -0.73 21.77 -21.77
N GLU A 15 0.42 21.14 -22.00
CA GLU A 15 0.54 19.96 -22.86
C GLU A 15 0.23 18.65 -22.17
N ARG A 16 -0.01 18.66 -20.85
CA ARG A 16 -0.43 17.45 -20.13
C ARG A 16 -1.77 16.93 -20.66
N ARG A 17 -1.86 15.61 -20.77
CA ARG A 17 -3.04 14.87 -21.25
C ARG A 17 -3.42 13.82 -20.22
N ARG A 18 -4.49 13.07 -20.51
CA ARG A 18 -4.97 11.97 -19.66
C ARG A 18 -3.90 10.88 -19.59
N ASP A 19 -3.73 10.33 -18.39
CA ASP A 19 -2.78 9.25 -18.14
C ASP A 19 -3.33 8.32 -17.04
N ALA A 20 -2.76 7.13 -16.93
CA ALA A 20 -3.09 6.16 -15.90
C ALA A 20 -1.86 5.86 -15.04
N VAL A 21 -2.05 5.79 -13.73
CA VAL A 21 -1.00 5.52 -12.75
C VAL A 21 -1.31 4.24 -11.98
N HIS A 22 -0.27 3.46 -11.69
CA HIS A 22 -0.36 2.35 -10.74
C HIS A 22 0.06 2.84 -9.36
N VAL A 23 -0.74 2.53 -8.34
CA VAL A 23 -0.48 2.90 -6.95
C VAL A 23 -0.31 1.63 -6.14
N ALA A 24 0.79 1.53 -5.39
CA ALA A 24 1.00 0.42 -4.47
C ALA A 24 0.09 0.59 -3.25
N ILE A 25 -0.54 -0.51 -2.84
CA ILE A 25 -1.46 -0.52 -1.70
C ILE A 25 -1.03 -1.54 -0.66
N ALA A 26 -1.31 -1.25 0.60
CA ALA A 26 -1.10 -2.15 1.73
C ALA A 26 -2.40 -2.27 2.55
N PRO A 27 -2.78 -3.48 2.99
CA PRO A 27 -3.91 -3.65 3.90
C PRO A 27 -3.48 -3.29 5.32
N VAL A 28 -4.19 -2.35 5.96
CA VAL A 28 -3.84 -1.84 7.28
C VAL A 28 -5.09 -1.66 8.15
N THR A 29 -4.89 -1.44 9.44
CA THR A 29 -5.92 -1.28 10.49
C THR A 29 -5.82 0.11 11.10
N ALA A 30 -6.96 0.80 11.25
CA ALA A 30 -6.98 2.15 11.80
C ALA A 30 -6.79 2.14 13.33
N ALA A 31 -5.84 2.91 13.84
CA ALA A 31 -5.62 3.11 15.28
C ALA A 31 -6.59 4.14 15.88
N THR A 32 -7.02 5.09 15.06
CA THR A 32 -7.99 6.14 15.37
C THR A 32 -8.94 6.31 14.18
N THR A 33 -10.00 7.12 14.33
CA THR A 33 -10.83 7.48 13.19
C THR A 33 -10.01 8.25 12.16
N VAL A 34 -10.06 7.83 10.89
CA VAL A 34 -9.35 8.48 9.78
C VAL A 34 -10.27 8.69 8.58
N SER A 35 -10.06 9.79 7.86
CA SER A 35 -10.88 10.19 6.72
C SER A 35 -10.30 9.76 5.38
N PRO A 36 -11.13 9.54 4.34
CA PRO A 36 -10.66 9.25 2.98
C PRO A 36 -9.65 10.31 2.50
N GLY A 37 -8.52 9.85 1.94
CA GLY A 37 -7.43 10.72 1.48
C GLY A 37 -6.53 11.30 2.57
N GLN A 38 -6.81 11.05 3.86
CA GLN A 38 -5.97 11.52 4.96
C GLN A 38 -4.59 10.86 4.93
N HIS A 39 -3.55 11.65 5.18
CA HIS A 39 -2.18 11.16 5.29
C HIS A 39 -1.98 10.41 6.61
N ILE A 40 -1.37 9.22 6.53
CA ILE A 40 -1.21 8.29 7.66
C ILE A 40 0.13 7.58 7.60
N GLY A 41 0.60 7.13 8.75
CA GLY A 41 1.77 6.28 8.90
C GLY A 41 1.62 5.23 9.99
N LEU A 42 2.69 4.48 10.24
CA LEU A 42 2.75 3.52 11.34
C LEU A 42 2.77 4.28 12.67
N VAL A 43 2.00 3.81 13.64
CA VAL A 43 1.86 4.48 14.94
C VAL A 43 2.31 3.63 16.13
N GLU A 44 2.75 2.41 15.88
CA GLU A 44 3.24 1.47 16.90
C GLU A 44 4.49 0.74 16.41
N ASP A 45 5.56 0.81 17.20
CA ASP A 45 6.83 0.17 16.86
C ASP A 45 6.70 -1.34 16.75
N GLY A 46 7.15 -1.90 15.62
CA GLY A 46 7.08 -3.33 15.34
C GLY A 46 5.73 -3.80 14.79
N ASN A 47 4.73 -2.92 14.69
CA ASN A 47 3.43 -3.23 14.08
C ASN A 47 3.29 -2.55 12.71
N THR A 48 3.43 -3.34 11.65
CA THR A 48 3.35 -2.84 10.26
C THR A 48 1.93 -2.65 9.76
N ASP A 49 0.93 -3.06 10.55
CA ASP A 49 -0.46 -3.09 10.13
C ASP A 49 -1.28 -1.98 10.81
N LEU A 50 -0.83 -1.44 11.94
CA LEU A 50 -1.56 -0.42 12.69
C LEU A 50 -1.15 1.00 12.27
N VAL A 51 -2.11 1.77 11.75
CA VAL A 51 -1.85 3.08 11.15
C VAL A 51 -2.75 4.19 11.71
N GLY A 52 -2.24 5.42 11.63
CA GLY A 52 -2.97 6.62 11.99
C GLY A 52 -2.19 7.88 11.59
N PRO A 53 -2.72 9.07 11.90
CA PRO A 53 -2.02 10.33 11.64
C PRO A 53 -0.75 10.41 12.49
N CYS A 54 0.39 10.70 11.87
CA CYS A 54 1.65 10.91 12.57
C CYS A 54 2.58 11.88 11.81
N ASP A 55 3.75 12.16 12.39
CA ASP A 55 4.75 13.05 11.77
C ASP A 55 5.44 12.40 10.55
N HIS A 56 5.45 11.07 10.48
CA HIS A 56 6.14 10.28 9.46
C HIS A 56 5.14 9.45 8.65
N ASN A 57 4.26 10.14 7.92
CA ASN A 57 3.29 9.47 7.05
C ASN A 57 3.99 8.77 5.88
N ILE A 58 3.42 7.65 5.43
CA ILE A 58 3.96 6.83 4.33
C ILE A 58 2.93 6.58 3.21
N GLY A 59 1.69 7.04 3.42
CA GLY A 59 0.61 6.89 2.47
C GLY A 59 -0.62 7.72 2.83
N ILE A 60 -1.72 7.42 2.16
CA ILE A 60 -3.04 7.99 2.40
C ILE A 60 -4.09 6.90 2.58
N VAL A 61 -5.14 7.20 3.33
CA VAL A 61 -6.38 6.40 3.36
C VAL A 61 -6.98 6.34 1.96
N ASP A 62 -7.49 5.18 1.55
CA ASP A 62 -8.22 4.99 0.29
C ASP A 62 -9.22 6.15 0.03
N PRO A 63 -8.94 7.03 -0.95
CA PRO A 63 -9.73 8.21 -1.22
C PRO A 63 -11.09 7.88 -1.85
N PHE A 64 -11.34 6.63 -2.24
CA PHE A 64 -12.61 6.19 -2.80
C PHE A 64 -13.63 5.75 -1.73
N LEU A 65 -13.23 5.69 -0.46
CA LEU A 65 -14.16 5.45 0.64
C LEU A 65 -15.15 6.61 0.78
N SER A 66 -16.41 6.30 1.03
CA SER A 66 -17.49 7.30 1.18
C SER A 66 -17.66 7.84 2.60
N HIS A 67 -16.95 7.25 3.57
CA HIS A 67 -17.07 7.55 5.00
C HIS A 67 -15.75 7.28 5.70
N ASP A 68 -15.61 7.84 6.90
CA ASP A 68 -14.44 7.65 7.75
C ASP A 68 -14.29 6.19 8.19
N VAL A 69 -13.04 5.74 8.26
CA VAL A 69 -12.66 4.45 8.82
C VAL A 69 -12.54 4.59 10.33
N GLN A 70 -13.28 3.76 11.07
CA GLN A 70 -13.29 3.76 12.53
C GLN A 70 -12.13 2.92 13.11
N PRO A 71 -11.72 3.15 14.37
CA PRO A 71 -10.67 2.38 15.02
C PRO A 71 -10.93 0.87 14.95
N GLY A 72 -9.89 0.09 14.66
CA GLY A 72 -9.95 -1.36 14.51
C GLY A 72 -10.48 -1.86 13.16
N GLN A 73 -11.00 -0.99 12.30
CA GLN A 73 -11.42 -1.37 10.95
C GLN A 73 -10.22 -1.48 10.01
N ARG A 74 -10.32 -2.40 9.05
CA ARG A 74 -9.28 -2.69 8.06
C ARG A 74 -9.62 -2.01 6.73
N PHE A 75 -8.62 -1.39 6.11
CA PHE A 75 -8.79 -0.63 4.87
C PHE A 75 -7.51 -0.68 4.03
N TRP A 76 -7.58 -0.17 2.79
CA TRP A 76 -6.41 0.00 1.93
C TRP A 76 -5.73 1.34 2.21
N MET A 77 -4.44 1.29 2.53
CA MET A 77 -3.58 2.46 2.45
C MET A 77 -2.94 2.50 1.06
N MET A 78 -3.03 3.64 0.39
CA MET A 78 -2.29 3.94 -0.82
C MET A 78 -0.94 4.53 -0.44
N LEU A 79 0.15 3.81 -0.73
CA LEU A 79 1.51 4.26 -0.40
C LEU A 79 1.92 5.43 -1.29
N TYR A 80 2.82 6.28 -0.77
CA TYR A 80 3.28 7.43 -1.54
C TYR A 80 3.95 7.02 -2.85
N PRO A 81 3.70 7.76 -3.95
CA PRO A 81 4.34 7.50 -5.23
C PRO A 81 5.88 7.53 -5.11
N GLY A 82 6.56 6.60 -5.78
CA GLY A 82 8.02 6.52 -5.76
C GLY A 82 8.65 5.97 -4.47
N SER A 83 7.85 5.60 -3.46
CA SER A 83 8.36 5.02 -2.20
C SER A 83 8.71 3.53 -2.28
N ILE A 84 8.18 2.82 -3.28
CA ILE A 84 8.44 1.38 -3.48
C ILE A 84 9.84 1.15 -4.04
N THR A 85 10.67 0.43 -3.30
CA THR A 85 12.07 0.16 -3.68
C THR A 85 12.25 -1.14 -4.47
N SER A 86 11.35 -2.10 -4.30
CA SER A 86 11.36 -3.36 -5.05
C SER A 86 9.98 -3.99 -5.12
N LEU A 87 9.71 -4.71 -6.19
CA LEU A 87 8.51 -5.51 -6.36
C LEU A 87 8.90 -6.83 -7.01
N ARG A 88 8.45 -7.95 -6.43
CA ARG A 88 8.73 -9.30 -6.95
C ARG A 88 7.42 -9.95 -7.38
N HIS A 89 7.33 -10.35 -8.64
CA HIS A 89 6.28 -11.24 -9.10
C HIS A 89 6.65 -12.67 -8.68
N ILE A 90 5.96 -13.19 -7.66
CA ILE A 90 6.12 -14.59 -7.25
C ILE A 90 5.34 -15.46 -8.24
N TRP A 91 6.00 -16.44 -8.82
CA TRP A 91 5.37 -17.53 -9.55
C TRP A 91 5.44 -18.80 -8.70
N THR A 92 4.40 -19.62 -8.78
CA THR A 92 4.36 -20.92 -8.10
C THR A 92 4.18 -21.99 -9.17
N HIS A 93 5.00 -23.03 -9.14
CA HIS A 93 4.80 -24.23 -9.96
C HIS A 93 4.15 -25.32 -9.08
N PRO A 94 3.08 -26.00 -9.54
CA PRO A 94 2.35 -26.99 -8.74
C PRO A 94 3.21 -28.10 -8.13
N THR A 95 4.32 -28.48 -8.77
CA THR A 95 5.27 -29.49 -8.23
C THR A 95 6.06 -28.99 -7.02
N PHE A 96 6.30 -27.69 -6.88
CA PHE A 96 7.00 -27.14 -5.71
C PHE A 96 6.11 -27.12 -4.45
N SER A 97 4.79 -27.08 -4.59
CA SER A 97 3.87 -27.30 -3.46
C SER A 97 3.86 -28.75 -2.96
N SER A 98 4.04 -29.74 -3.85
CA SER A 98 4.01 -31.16 -3.44
C SER A 98 5.34 -31.65 -2.85
N ALA A 99 6.47 -31.18 -3.37
CA ALA A 99 7.79 -31.57 -2.86
C ALA A 99 8.07 -31.09 -1.42
N ALA A 100 7.58 -29.90 -1.04
CA ALA A 100 7.75 -29.36 0.31
C ALA A 100 6.99 -30.17 1.38
N ALA A 101 5.81 -30.71 1.04
CA ALA A 101 5.05 -31.59 1.91
C ALA A 101 5.77 -32.94 2.13
N HIS A 102 6.38 -33.50 1.07
CA HIS A 102 7.02 -34.80 1.11
C HIS A 102 8.40 -34.82 1.81
N ILE A 103 9.07 -33.67 1.90
CA ILE A 103 10.35 -33.51 2.63
C ILE A 103 10.09 -33.36 4.14
N ARG A 104 9.03 -32.63 4.55
CA ARG A 104 8.65 -32.46 5.96
C ARG A 104 8.32 -33.78 6.66
N GLU A 105 7.74 -34.73 5.94
CA GLU A 105 7.35 -36.05 6.46
C GLU A 105 8.55 -37.01 6.64
N LYS A 106 9.72 -36.67 6.06
CA LYS A 106 10.93 -37.52 6.07
C LYS A 106 12.10 -36.95 6.88
N LEU A 107 11.91 -35.82 7.55
CA LEU A 107 12.89 -35.28 8.50
C LEU A 107 12.60 -35.86 9.90
N PRO A 108 13.59 -36.49 10.57
CA PRO A 108 13.44 -37.05 11.91
C PRO A 108 13.20 -35.98 12.99
#